data_AF-X1BPG9-F1
#
_entry.id   AF-X1BPG9-F1
#
_cell.length_a   1.000
_cell.length_b   1.000
_cell.length_c   1.000
_cell.angle_alpha   90.00
_cell.angle_beta   90.00
_cell.angle_gamma   90.00
#
_symmetry.space_group_name_H-M   'P 1'
#
loop_
_entity.id
_entity.type
_entity.pdbx_description
1 polymer ?
#
loop_
_entity_poly.entity_id
_entity_poly.type
_entity_poly.pdbx_seq_one_letter_code
_entity_poly.pdbx_strand_id
1 'polypeptide(L)'
;METAKKNLKLIDPSTETSDPQKTSTAPRVDVKTQISKKEKLDIYEVTRRRAPDREQEEGKPVNKDQLVNKINYINFKDDSLLINLKHRNYHKTITLFARPQPCLGDLLDCLWPEKEDILQVLKFYEFKNILIPDGQKLIMFELEVIRIDKETISLLLPDKGY
;
A
#
# COMPACT_ATOMS: atom_id res chain seq x y z
N MET A 1 45.54 23.67 -21.37
CA MET A 1 45.77 22.28 -21.82
C MET A 1 44.87 21.39 -20.97
N GLU A 2 43.63 21.20 -21.40
CA GLU A 2 43.18 20.05 -22.24
C GLU A 2 43.20 18.73 -21.45
N THR A 3 42.07 18.36 -20.82
CA THR A 3 41.00 17.45 -21.32
C THR A 3 41.33 15.97 -21.20
N ALA A 4 40.46 15.22 -20.51
CA ALA A 4 40.08 13.89 -20.93
C ALA A 4 38.67 13.54 -20.43
N LYS A 5 37.81 13.21 -21.40
CA LYS A 5 36.39 12.88 -21.31
C LYS A 5 36.22 11.37 -21.04
N LYS A 6 35.22 11.05 -20.22
CA LYS A 6 34.11 10.11 -20.45
C LYS A 6 34.41 8.84 -21.28
N ASN A 7 34.08 7.67 -20.73
CA ASN A 7 32.96 6.80 -21.18
C ASN A 7 33.11 5.38 -20.61
N LEU A 8 32.15 4.95 -19.80
CA LEU A 8 31.97 3.56 -19.41
C LEU A 8 30.96 2.93 -20.39
N LYS A 9 31.36 1.90 -21.13
CA LYS A 9 30.46 1.00 -21.86
C LYS A 9 30.59 -0.40 -21.27
N LEU A 10 29.44 -0.98 -20.93
CA LEU A 10 29.28 -2.34 -20.44
C LEU A 10 29.70 -3.37 -21.49
N ILE A 11 30.20 -4.48 -20.95
CA ILE A 11 30.82 -5.63 -21.60
C ILE A 11 29.73 -6.62 -22.02
N ASP A 12 29.71 -7.01 -23.29
CA ASP A 12 29.20 -8.32 -23.73
C ASP A 12 30.34 -9.35 -23.65
N PRO A 13 30.07 -10.63 -23.34
CA PRO A 13 30.96 -11.71 -23.76
C PRO A 13 30.33 -12.50 -24.91
N SER A 14 31.12 -12.62 -25.97
CA SER A 14 30.87 -13.33 -27.21
C SER A 14 31.06 -14.85 -27.11
N THR A 15 30.39 -15.57 -28.03
CA THR A 15 30.82 -16.76 -28.81
C THR A 15 31.15 -18.07 -28.04
N GLU A 16 30.70 -19.26 -28.47
CA GLU A 16 31.07 -19.95 -29.71
C GLU A 16 30.10 -21.10 -30.12
N THR A 17 30.31 -21.54 -31.36
CA THR A 17 29.57 -22.43 -32.27
C THR A 17 29.51 -23.93 -31.95
N SER A 18 28.43 -24.63 -32.32
CA SER A 18 28.43 -25.90 -33.11
C SER A 18 27.02 -26.53 -33.24
N ASP A 19 26.69 -26.98 -34.45
CA ASP A 19 25.59 -27.89 -34.84
C ASP A 19 26.22 -29.27 -35.19
N PRO A 20 25.52 -30.42 -35.38
CA PRO A 20 24.07 -30.59 -35.60
C PRO A 20 23.34 -31.78 -34.89
N GLN A 21 22.03 -31.58 -34.71
CA GLN A 21 20.90 -32.53 -34.81
C GLN A 21 20.54 -33.60 -33.73
N LYS A 22 19.26 -33.46 -33.30
CA LYS A 22 18.22 -34.45 -32.93
C LYS A 22 18.23 -35.08 -31.53
N THR A 23 17.36 -34.56 -30.66
CA THR A 23 16.17 -35.27 -30.12
C THR A 23 15.25 -34.27 -29.39
N SER A 24 13.93 -34.44 -29.58
CA SER A 24 12.89 -33.45 -29.26
C SER A 24 12.33 -33.66 -27.86
N THR A 25 12.32 -32.63 -27.00
CA THR A 25 11.29 -32.42 -25.96
C THR A 25 11.33 -31.00 -25.35
N ALA A 26 10.19 -30.31 -25.47
CA ALA A 26 9.70 -29.08 -24.79
C ALA A 26 10.52 -27.77 -24.83
N PRO A 27 10.04 -26.69 -25.51
CA PRO A 27 10.52 -25.34 -25.26
C PRO A 27 9.73 -24.67 -24.12
N ARG A 28 10.50 -24.05 -23.24
CA ARG A 28 10.08 -23.08 -22.21
C ARG A 28 9.26 -21.95 -22.86
N VAL A 29 8.18 -21.57 -22.18
CA VAL A 29 7.33 -20.44 -22.59
C VAL A 29 8.01 -19.14 -22.15
N ASP A 30 8.73 -18.51 -23.06
CA ASP A 30 9.14 -17.10 -22.92
C ASP A 30 7.89 -16.21 -23.08
N VAL A 31 7.25 -15.83 -21.97
CA VAL A 31 6.10 -14.92 -21.99
C VAL A 31 6.59 -13.50 -22.31
N LYS A 32 6.67 -13.18 -23.59
CA LYS A 32 6.72 -11.80 -24.06
C LYS A 32 5.33 -11.18 -23.85
N THR A 33 5.11 -10.47 -22.75
CA THR A 33 3.84 -9.78 -22.50
C THR A 33 3.73 -8.56 -23.43
N GLN A 34 3.30 -8.79 -24.66
CA GLN A 34 2.86 -7.74 -25.57
C GLN A 34 1.36 -7.59 -25.42
N ILE A 35 0.94 -6.84 -24.39
CA ILE A 35 -0.46 -6.45 -24.24
C ILE A 35 -0.80 -5.43 -25.33
N SER A 36 -1.84 -5.72 -26.11
CA SER A 36 -2.37 -4.84 -27.13
C SER A 36 -2.80 -3.49 -26.53
N LYS A 37 -2.76 -2.42 -27.32
CA LYS A 37 -3.28 -1.10 -26.89
C LYS A 37 -4.71 -1.18 -26.38
N LYS A 38 -5.53 -2.09 -26.96
CA LYS A 38 -6.90 -2.33 -26.56
C LYS A 38 -6.97 -3.01 -25.19
N GLU A 39 -6.19 -4.07 -24.96
CA GLU A 39 -6.14 -4.76 -23.67
C GLU A 39 -5.59 -3.86 -22.56
N LYS A 40 -4.60 -3.02 -22.87
CA LYS A 40 -4.10 -2.00 -21.95
C LYS A 40 -5.19 -0.97 -21.62
N LEU A 41 -6.01 -0.58 -22.60
CA LEU A 41 -7.17 0.28 -22.38
C LEU A 41 -8.24 -0.41 -21.54
N ASP A 42 -8.52 -1.69 -21.80
CA ASP A 42 -9.52 -2.46 -21.08
C ASP A 42 -9.10 -2.70 -19.61
N ILE A 43 -7.82 -2.99 -19.36
CA ILE A 43 -7.27 -3.07 -17.99
C ILE A 43 -7.35 -1.70 -17.30
N TYR A 44 -7.05 -0.62 -18.04
CA TYR A 44 -7.17 0.74 -17.54
C TYR A 44 -8.62 1.16 -17.27
N GLU A 45 -9.58 0.69 -18.08
CA GLU A 45 -11.03 0.88 -17.90
C GLU A 45 -11.53 0.11 -16.68
N VAL A 46 -11.13 -1.15 -16.52
CA VAL A 46 -11.50 -2.01 -15.38
C VAL A 46 -10.96 -1.44 -14.07
N THR A 47 -9.72 -0.96 -14.06
CA THR A 47 -9.12 -0.29 -12.89
C THR A 47 -9.66 1.13 -12.66
N ARG A 48 -10.21 1.79 -13.70
CA ARG A 48 -10.94 3.07 -13.62
C ARG A 48 -12.44 2.92 -13.40
N ARG A 49 -12.99 1.72 -13.16
CA ARG A 49 -14.30 1.58 -12.51
C ARG A 49 -14.20 2.10 -11.07
N ARG A 50 -13.98 3.40 -10.95
CA ARG A 50 -14.50 4.20 -9.86
C ARG A 50 -15.98 3.88 -9.86
N ALA A 51 -16.42 3.13 -8.86
CA ALA A 51 -17.74 3.47 -8.37
C ALA A 51 -17.70 4.99 -8.16
N PRO A 52 -18.68 5.77 -8.67
CA PRO A 52 -18.84 7.14 -8.19
C PRO A 52 -18.74 7.10 -6.67
N ASP A 53 -18.15 8.13 -6.04
CA ASP A 53 -18.11 8.26 -4.57
C ASP A 53 -19.49 7.85 -4.08
N ARG A 54 -19.63 6.60 -3.63
CA ARG A 54 -20.90 6.11 -3.14
C ARG A 54 -21.09 7.00 -1.94
N GLU A 55 -22.19 7.77 -1.92
CA GLU A 55 -22.63 8.42 -0.70
C GLU A 55 -22.45 7.38 0.39
N GLN A 56 -21.50 7.63 1.29
CA GLN A 56 -21.16 6.65 2.30
C GLN A 56 -22.45 6.50 3.10
N GLU A 57 -23.16 5.38 2.89
CA GLU A 57 -24.31 5.05 3.73
C GLU A 57 -23.82 5.18 5.16
N GLU A 58 -24.49 6.02 5.96
CA GLU A 58 -24.09 6.28 7.34
C GLU A 58 -23.92 4.93 8.04
N GLY A 59 -22.65 4.58 8.29
CA GLY A 59 -22.28 3.32 8.88
C GLY A 59 -22.90 3.19 10.27
N LYS A 60 -23.12 1.96 10.74
CA LYS A 60 -23.65 1.76 12.08
C LYS A 60 -22.64 2.29 13.08
N PRO A 61 -23.02 3.21 13.99
CA PRO A 61 -22.07 3.80 14.91
C PRO A 61 -21.44 2.72 15.79
N VAL A 62 -20.12 2.76 15.92
CA VAL A 62 -19.31 1.94 16.81
C VAL A 62 -18.85 2.84 17.95
N ASN A 63 -19.08 2.43 19.20
CA ASN A 63 -18.61 3.21 20.34
C ASN A 63 -17.10 2.99 20.59
N LYS A 64 -16.49 3.89 21.35
CA LYS A 64 -15.06 3.85 21.67
C LYS A 64 -14.62 2.52 22.29
N ASP A 65 -15.37 1.96 23.23
CA ASP A 65 -15.00 0.69 23.89
C ASP A 65 -14.95 -0.48 22.89
N GLN A 66 -15.91 -0.56 21.97
CA GLN A 66 -15.91 -1.55 20.90
C GLN A 66 -14.73 -1.35 19.95
N LEU A 67 -14.37 -0.10 19.66
CA LEU A 67 -13.22 0.24 18.83
C LEU A 67 -11.91 -0.22 19.48
N VAL A 68 -11.70 0.14 20.75
CA VAL A 68 -10.54 -0.28 21.55
C VAL A 68 -10.45 -1.81 21.60
N ASN A 69 -11.57 -2.49 21.84
CA ASN A 69 -11.61 -3.96 21.85
C ASN A 69 -11.21 -4.58 20.51
N LYS A 70 -11.65 -4.00 19.39
CA LYS A 70 -11.28 -4.46 18.04
C LYS A 70 -9.81 -4.25 17.74
N ILE A 71 -9.28 -3.07 18.07
CA ILE A 71 -7.85 -2.76 17.95
C ILE A 71 -7.02 -3.76 18.76
N ASN A 72 -7.39 -3.98 20.01
CA ASN A 72 -6.70 -4.90 20.91
C ASN A 72 -6.79 -6.35 20.44
N TYR A 73 -7.92 -6.76 19.86
CA TYR A 73 -8.07 -8.06 19.23
C TYR A 73 -7.11 -8.24 18.05
N ILE A 74 -6.98 -7.22 17.19
CA ILE A 74 -6.06 -7.23 16.04
C ILE A 74 -4.60 -7.31 16.50
N ASN A 75 -4.23 -6.49 17.48
CA ASN A 75 -2.91 -6.56 18.12
C ASN A 75 -2.63 -7.96 18.71
N PHE A 76 -3.62 -8.57 19.40
CA PHE A 76 -3.47 -9.91 19.96
C PHE A 76 -3.31 -11.01 18.91
N LYS A 77 -3.81 -10.79 17.68
CA LYS A 77 -3.64 -11.69 16.55
C LYS A 77 -2.36 -11.45 15.74
N ASP A 78 -1.55 -10.47 16.13
CA ASP A 78 -0.38 -9.98 15.36
C ASP A 78 -0.74 -9.60 13.91
N ASP A 79 -1.92 -8.99 13.73
CA ASP A 79 -2.43 -8.56 12.43
C ASP A 79 -2.35 -7.02 12.29
N SER A 80 -2.67 -6.50 11.10
CA SER A 80 -2.48 -5.09 10.76
C SER A 80 -3.79 -4.34 10.51
N LEU A 81 -3.78 -3.06 10.88
CA LEU A 81 -4.74 -2.06 10.45
C LEU A 81 -4.39 -1.52 9.06
N LEU A 82 -5.37 -0.90 8.41
CA LEU A 82 -5.19 -0.19 7.15
C LEU A 82 -5.24 1.31 7.40
N ILE A 83 -4.19 2.02 7.00
CA ILE A 83 -4.09 3.48 7.13
C ILE A 83 -4.14 4.11 5.74
N ASN A 84 -5.16 4.92 5.50
CA ASN A 84 -5.28 5.66 4.26
C ASN A 84 -4.55 6.99 4.37
N LEU A 85 -3.68 7.25 3.40
CA LEU A 85 -2.98 8.51 3.23
C LEU A 85 -3.38 9.15 1.90
N LYS A 86 -3.75 10.43 1.94
CA LYS A 86 -4.13 11.20 0.75
C LYS A 86 -2.95 12.04 0.27
N HIS A 87 -2.73 12.09 -1.03
CA HIS A 87 -1.70 12.94 -1.61
C HIS A 87 -2.10 14.42 -1.44
N ARG A 88 -1.19 15.26 -0.97
CA ARG A 88 -1.46 16.68 -0.66
C ARG A 88 -1.98 17.47 -1.87
N ASN A 89 -1.38 17.23 -3.04
CA ASN A 89 -1.67 17.99 -4.27
C ASN A 89 -2.56 17.24 -5.29
N TYR A 90 -2.91 15.98 -5.05
CA TYR A 90 -3.61 15.15 -6.04
C TYR A 90 -4.74 14.37 -5.37
N HIS A 91 -5.80 14.09 -6.12
CA HIS A 91 -6.90 13.21 -5.66
C HIS A 91 -6.51 11.72 -5.71
N LYS A 92 -5.36 11.37 -5.13
CA LYS A 92 -4.84 10.01 -5.01
C LYS A 92 -4.75 9.65 -3.53
N THR A 93 -5.27 8.48 -3.17
CA THR A 93 -5.12 7.89 -1.84
C THR A 93 -4.30 6.61 -1.98
N ILE A 94 -3.44 6.34 -1.02
CA ILE A 94 -2.75 5.06 -0.84
C ILE A 94 -3.17 4.47 0.52
N THR A 95 -3.06 3.16 0.65
CA THR A 95 -3.35 2.44 1.89
C THR A 95 -2.09 1.71 2.33
N LEU A 96 -1.68 1.91 3.58
CA LEU A 96 -0.54 1.24 4.19
C LEU A 96 -1.01 0.33 5.32
N PHE A 97 -0.29 -0.76 5.54
CA PHE A 97 -0.49 -1.59 6.73
C PHE A 97 0.19 -0.97 7.94
N ALA A 98 -0.42 -1.06 9.11
CA ALA A 98 0.18 -0.65 10.37
C ALA A 98 -0.19 -1.62 11.48
N ARG A 99 0.78 -2.12 12.25
CA ARG A 99 0.52 -3.02 13.37
C ARG A 99 0.12 -2.20 14.59
N PRO A 100 -1.11 -2.33 15.11
CA PRO A 100 -1.50 -1.62 16.32
C PRO A 100 -0.68 -2.15 17.50
N GLN A 101 -0.35 -1.27 18.42
CA GLN A 101 0.14 -1.63 19.75
C GLN A 101 -1.05 -1.86 20.69
N PRO A 102 -0.86 -2.49 21.87
CA PRO A 102 -1.89 -2.53 22.89
C PRO A 102 -2.44 -1.12 23.16
N CYS A 103 -3.74 -0.96 23.02
CA CYS A 103 -4.43 0.31 23.16
C CYS A 103 -5.21 0.33 24.48
N LEU A 104 -4.88 1.30 25.34
CA LEU A 104 -5.58 1.54 26.59
C LEU A 104 -6.07 2.99 26.60
N GLY A 105 -7.39 3.17 26.74
CA GLY A 105 -8.00 4.50 26.74
C GLY A 105 -8.21 5.05 25.33
N ASP A 106 -7.52 6.14 25.00
CA ASP A 106 -7.78 6.95 23.82
C ASP A 106 -6.60 7.09 22.86
N LEU A 107 -5.41 6.66 23.26
CA LEU A 107 -4.22 6.71 22.42
C LEU A 107 -4.05 5.40 21.64
N LEU A 108 -4.06 5.50 20.32
CA LEU A 108 -3.70 4.42 19.41
C LEU A 108 -2.32 4.67 18.85
N ASP A 109 -1.37 3.80 19.19
CA ASP A 109 -0.06 3.75 18.57
C ASP A 109 0.01 2.58 17.59
N CYS A 110 0.52 2.82 16.38
CA CYS A 110 0.78 1.78 15.39
C CYS A 110 2.21 1.86 14.88
N LEU A 111 2.77 0.69 14.54
CA LEU A 111 4.08 0.54 13.92
C LEU A 111 3.94 0.24 12.43
N TRP A 112 4.80 0.83 11.61
CA TRP A 112 4.90 0.44 10.20
C TRP A 112 5.67 -0.88 10.10
N PRO A 113 5.09 -1.95 9.50
CA PRO A 113 5.77 -3.22 9.34
C PRO A 113 6.92 -3.11 8.31
N GLU A 114 6.70 -2.35 7.25
CA GLU A 114 7.71 -1.99 6.24
C GLU A 114 8.09 -0.52 6.46
N LYS A 115 9.31 -0.27 6.93
CA LYS A 115 9.76 1.09 7.31
C LYS A 115 10.48 1.79 6.17
N GLU A 116 10.99 0.99 5.24
CA GLU A 116 11.60 1.42 4.00
C GLU A 116 10.54 2.23 3.24
N ASP A 117 10.89 3.43 2.80
CA ASP A 117 10.02 4.35 2.05
C ASP A 117 8.92 5.12 2.80
N ILE A 118 8.62 4.84 4.08
CA ILE A 118 7.63 5.62 4.84
C ILE A 118 7.99 7.12 4.84
N LEU A 119 9.25 7.47 5.04
CA LEU A 119 9.69 8.88 4.97
C LEU A 119 9.42 9.53 3.61
N GLN A 120 9.51 8.78 2.52
CA GLN A 120 9.26 9.31 1.18
C GLN A 120 7.77 9.50 0.95
N VAL A 121 6.95 8.57 1.46
CA VAL A 121 5.50 8.68 1.45
C VAL A 121 5.02 9.90 2.24
N LEU A 122 5.47 10.08 3.48
CA LEU A 122 5.02 11.17 4.36
C LEU A 122 5.39 12.58 3.87
N LYS A 123 6.34 12.71 2.92
CA LYS A 123 6.63 13.99 2.26
C LYS A 123 5.48 14.49 1.38
N PHE A 124 4.78 13.57 0.73
CA PHE A 124 3.78 13.90 -0.30
C PHE A 124 2.35 13.57 0.12
N TYR A 125 2.19 12.72 1.12
CA TYR A 125 0.90 12.27 1.61
C TYR A 125 0.64 12.77 3.04
N GLU A 126 -0.62 12.92 3.37
CA GLU A 126 -1.14 13.25 4.69
C GLU A 126 -2.12 12.18 5.14
N PHE A 127 -2.26 12.01 6.45
CA PHE A 127 -3.23 11.08 7.01
C PHE A 127 -4.66 11.45 6.59
N LYS A 128 -5.46 10.44 6.26
CA LYS A 128 -6.88 10.61 5.92
C LYS A 128 -7.77 9.92 6.94
N ASN A 129 -7.65 8.60 7.07
CA ASN A 129 -8.45 7.79 7.99
C ASN A 129 -7.83 6.40 8.18
N ILE A 130 -8.39 5.63 9.12
CA ILE A 130 -8.07 4.21 9.30
C ILE A 130 -9.29 3.36 8.90
N LEU A 131 -9.00 2.15 8.42
CA LEU A 131 -9.97 1.09 8.20
C LEU A 131 -9.62 -0.14 9.07
N ILE A 132 -10.60 -0.62 9.83
CA ILE A 132 -10.54 -1.89 10.57
C ILE A 132 -11.35 -2.95 9.84
N PRO A 133 -10.75 -4.09 9.47
CA PRO A 133 -11.48 -5.28 9.04
C PRO A 133 -12.38 -5.83 10.16
N ASP A 134 -13.67 -6.02 9.86
CA ASP A 134 -14.66 -6.66 10.72
C ASP A 134 -15.47 -7.69 9.93
N GLY A 135 -14.88 -8.87 9.74
CA GLY A 135 -15.42 -9.89 8.85
C GLY A 135 -15.48 -9.40 7.41
N GLN A 136 -16.69 -9.23 6.87
CA GLN A 136 -16.91 -8.72 5.50
C GLN A 136 -17.08 -7.20 5.44
N LYS A 137 -16.99 -6.50 6.58
CA LYS A 137 -17.16 -5.05 6.68
C LYS A 137 -15.85 -4.38 7.00
N LEU A 138 -15.77 -3.08 6.68
CA LEU A 138 -14.71 -2.20 7.13
C LEU A 138 -15.33 -1.13 8.02
N ILE A 139 -14.77 -0.95 9.20
CA ILE A 139 -15.11 0.18 10.07
C ILE A 139 -14.15 1.29 9.74
N MET A 140 -14.67 2.48 9.46
CA MET A 140 -13.88 3.64 9.08
C MET A 140 -13.97 4.70 10.16
N PHE A 141 -12.85 5.36 10.43
CA PHE A 141 -12.83 6.44 11.38
C PHE A 141 -11.76 7.48 11.06
N GLU A 142 -12.15 8.74 11.24
CA GLU A 142 -11.28 9.90 11.15
C GLU A 142 -10.72 10.17 12.55
N LEU A 143 -9.40 10.12 12.67
CA LEU A 143 -8.69 10.32 13.93
C LEU A 143 -7.87 11.59 13.84
N GLU A 144 -7.63 12.18 15.00
CA GLU A 144 -6.66 13.24 15.12
C GLU A 144 -5.25 12.64 15.17
N VAL A 145 -4.35 13.15 14.33
CA VAL A 145 -2.95 12.72 14.32
C VAL A 145 -2.18 13.48 15.39
N ILE A 146 -1.65 12.75 16.36
CA ILE A 146 -0.76 13.30 17.40
C ILE A 146 0.67 13.34 16.87
N ARG A 147 1.12 12.24 16.26
CA ARG A 147 2.47 12.11 15.71
C ARG A 147 2.47 11.11 14.55
N ILE A 148 3.29 11.38 13.55
CA ILE A 148 3.56 10.44 12.46
C ILE A 148 5.02 10.57 12.02
N ASP A 149 5.72 9.43 11.93
CA ASP A 149 7.07 9.37 11.40
C ASP A 149 7.38 8.02 10.74
N LYS A 150 8.66 7.78 10.46
CA LYS A 150 9.15 6.60 9.75
C LYS A 150 8.91 5.28 10.48
N GLU A 151 8.67 5.31 11.79
CA GLU A 151 8.54 4.11 12.61
C GLU A 151 7.10 3.92 13.08
N THR A 152 6.44 5.03 13.42
CA THR A 152 5.20 5.01 14.17
C THR A 152 4.19 6.04 13.68
N ILE A 153 2.92 5.79 14.00
CA ILE A 153 1.85 6.76 13.95
C ILE A 153 1.05 6.67 15.25
N SER A 154 0.82 7.82 15.88
CA SER A 154 0.10 7.98 17.13
C SER A 154 -1.15 8.82 16.87
N LEU A 155 -2.30 8.30 17.26
CA LEU A 155 -3.62 8.84 16.90
C LEU A 155 -4.52 8.91 18.13
N LEU A 156 -5.35 9.94 18.21
CA LEU A 156 -6.38 10.05 19.23
C LEU A 156 -7.68 9.42 18.74
N LEU A 157 -8.18 8.43 19.48
CA LEU A 157 -9.45 7.77 19.19
C LEU A 157 -10.63 8.71 19.44
N PRO A 158 -11.58 8.82 18.50
CA PRO A 158 -12.81 9.58 18.72
C PRO A 158 -13.72 8.86 19.71
N ASP A 159 -14.75 9.55 20.19
CA ASP A 159 -15.78 8.93 21.04
C ASP A 159 -16.68 7.94 20.27
N LYS A 160 -16.77 8.09 18.93
CA LYS A 160 -17.59 7.28 18.02
C LYS A 160 -16.89 7.10 16.67
N GLY A 161 -17.06 5.93 16.06
CA GLY A 161 -16.71 5.61 14.66
C GLY A 161 -17.94 5.11 13.88
N TYR A 162 -17.80 4.85 12.57
CA TYR A 162 -18.91 4.47 11.68
C TYR A 162 -18.56 3.30 10.74
#